data_AF-A0A1W1CSX5-F1
#
_entry.id   AF-A0A1W1CSX5-F1
#
_cell.length_a   1.000
_cell.length_b   1.000
_cell.length_c   1.000
_cell.angle_alpha   90.00
_cell.angle_beta   90.00
_cell.angle_gamma   90.00
#
_symmetry.space_group_name_H-M   'P 1'
#
loop_
_entity.id
_entity.type
_entity.pdbx_description
1 polymer ?
#
loop_
_entity_poly.entity_id
_entity_poly.type
_entity_poly.pdbx_seq_one_letter_code
_entity_poly.pdbx_strand_id
1 'polypeptide(L)'
;MADQREEGIFQKLIIGSSHTVESLESLKKYCQDNEILRTLQEKHHLTIKMERLGDYNVTVISPIESISVRNTLFIILSPVFEDIFYVEQALKVPHGISKKEKNISVLKVKHEEKILWMYYGIGLQWIALLLLSGIGLILSIKSRKRIALLIESQNDLQMEQHKMEKDIKALGGDSA
;
A
#
# COMPACT_ATOMS: atom_id res chain seq x y z
N MET A 1 -3.48 -9.74 -42.92
CA MET A 1 -2.72 -9.58 -41.66
C MET A 1 -3.73 -9.21 -40.59
N ALA A 2 -4.08 -10.18 -39.75
CA ALA A 2 -5.14 -10.04 -38.75
C ALA A 2 -4.59 -9.31 -37.52
N ASP A 3 -5.17 -8.15 -37.23
CA ASP A 3 -4.88 -7.32 -36.06
C ASP A 3 -5.44 -8.04 -34.82
N GLN A 4 -4.56 -8.70 -34.06
CA GLN A 4 -4.87 -9.27 -32.74
C GLN A 4 -5.09 -8.11 -31.76
N ARG A 5 -6.29 -7.51 -31.78
CA ARG A 5 -6.72 -6.62 -30.70
C ARG A 5 -7.09 -7.49 -29.52
N GLU A 6 -6.19 -7.55 -28.55
CA GLU A 6 -6.39 -8.19 -27.25
C GLU A 6 -7.79 -7.89 -26.72
N GLU A 7 -8.47 -8.94 -26.25
CA GLU A 7 -9.78 -8.88 -25.61
C GLU A 7 -9.65 -8.13 -24.28
N GLY A 8 -9.56 -6.80 -24.35
CA GLY A 8 -9.46 -5.92 -23.20
C GLY A 8 -10.82 -5.73 -22.54
N ILE A 9 -10.93 -6.06 -21.25
CA ILE A 9 -12.05 -5.59 -20.42
C ILE A 9 -11.81 -4.10 -20.17
N PHE A 10 -12.50 -3.26 -20.92
CA PHE A 10 -12.42 -1.80 -20.73
C PHE A 10 -13.33 -1.39 -19.58
N GLN A 11 -12.72 -0.77 -18.56
CA GLN A 11 -13.46 -0.29 -17.41
C GLN A 11 -13.74 1.21 -17.56
N LYS A 12 -14.81 1.66 -16.91
CA LYS A 12 -15.19 3.07 -16.84
C LYS A 12 -15.37 3.46 -15.38
N LEU A 13 -14.85 4.62 -15.00
CA LEU A 13 -15.09 5.21 -13.69
C LEU A 13 -16.20 6.26 -13.84
N ILE A 14 -17.28 6.10 -13.08
CA ILE A 14 -18.42 7.00 -13.05
C ILE A 14 -18.31 7.84 -11.78
N ILE A 15 -18.44 9.15 -11.94
CA ILE A 15 -18.55 10.08 -10.82
C ILE A 15 -20.02 10.47 -10.68
N GLY A 16 -20.61 10.09 -9.55
CA GLY A 16 -21.95 10.48 -9.12
C GLY A 16 -21.95 11.92 -8.64
N SER A 17 -22.89 12.71 -9.14
CA SER A 17 -23.16 14.07 -8.69
C SER A 17 -24.62 14.40 -8.99
N SER A 18 -25.27 15.16 -8.11
CA SER A 18 -26.59 15.75 -8.37
C SER A 18 -26.55 16.80 -9.49
N HIS A 19 -25.37 17.35 -9.76
CA HIS A 19 -25.11 18.36 -10.80
C HIS A 19 -23.99 17.88 -11.74
N THR A 20 -24.35 17.07 -12.75
CA THR A 20 -23.40 16.40 -13.65
C THR A 20 -22.49 17.35 -14.45
N VAL A 21 -22.99 18.54 -14.79
CA VAL A 21 -22.23 19.53 -15.56
C VAL A 21 -21.14 20.17 -14.69
N GLU A 22 -21.49 20.55 -13.46
CA GLU A 22 -20.56 21.11 -12.49
C GLU A 22 -19.51 20.08 -12.06
N SER A 23 -19.89 18.81 -11.91
CA SER A 23 -18.93 17.74 -11.62
C SER A 23 -17.96 17.49 -12.78
N LEU A 24 -18.41 17.65 -14.03
CA LEU A 24 -17.53 17.56 -15.20
C LEU A 24 -16.49 18.69 -15.20
N GLU A 25 -16.93 19.93 -14.99
CA GLU A 25 -16.03 21.09 -14.95
C GLU A 25 -15.04 20.98 -13.79
N SER A 26 -15.54 20.61 -12.61
CA SER A 26 -14.71 20.40 -11.42
C SER A 26 -13.68 19.30 -11.64
N LEU A 27 -14.08 18.18 -12.25
CA LEU A 27 -13.16 17.09 -12.57
C LEU A 27 -12.11 17.52 -13.60
N LYS A 28 -12.50 18.24 -14.67
CA LYS A 28 -11.57 18.75 -15.67
C LYS A 28 -10.55 19.69 -15.05
N LYS A 29 -11.01 20.63 -14.20
CA LYS A 29 -10.14 21.56 -13.48
C LYS A 29 -9.19 20.80 -12.56
N TYR A 30 -9.70 19.84 -11.79
CA TYR A 30 -8.88 19.04 -10.89
C TYR A 30 -7.82 18.20 -11.64
N CYS A 31 -8.14 17.69 -12.83
CA CYS A 31 -7.16 17.02 -13.69
C CYS A 31 -6.10 17.97 -14.28
N GLN A 32 -6.41 19.26 -14.48
CA GLN A 32 -5.44 20.27 -14.90
C GLN A 32 -4.52 20.69 -13.76
N ASP A 33 -5.07 20.85 -12.56
CA ASP A 33 -4.35 21.31 -11.37
C ASP A 33 -3.46 20.21 -10.76
N ASN A 34 -3.82 18.94 -10.94
CA ASN A 34 -3.09 17.80 -10.38
C ASN A 34 -2.16 17.15 -11.42
N GLU A 35 -0.85 17.34 -11.25
CA GLU A 35 0.18 16.82 -12.16
C GLU A 35 0.13 15.29 -12.32
N ILE A 36 -0.19 14.55 -11.26
CA ILE A 36 -0.27 13.08 -11.28
C ILE A 36 -1.42 12.64 -12.19
N LEU A 37 -2.58 13.29 -12.09
CA LEU A 37 -3.73 12.99 -12.94
C LEU A 37 -3.45 13.32 -14.41
N ARG A 38 -2.78 14.44 -14.68
CA ARG A 38 -2.38 14.82 -16.05
C ARG A 38 -1.47 13.76 -16.67
N THR A 39 -0.43 13.33 -15.94
CA THR A 39 0.45 12.26 -16.41
C THR A 39 -0.29 10.94 -16.63
N LEU A 40 -1.22 10.58 -15.74
CA LEU A 40 -2.07 9.39 -15.92
C LEU A 40 -2.96 9.51 -17.15
N GLN A 41 -3.51 10.70 -17.40
CA GLN A 41 -4.37 10.98 -18.53
C GLN A 41 -3.61 10.86 -19.86
N GLU A 42 -2.40 11.42 -19.93
CA GLU A 42 -1.54 11.34 -21.11
C GLU A 42 -1.05 9.90 -21.36
N LYS A 43 -0.60 9.21 -20.29
CA LYS A 43 -0.03 7.87 -20.39
C LYS A 43 -1.04 6.80 -20.79
N HIS A 44 -2.28 6.92 -20.31
CA HIS A 44 -3.34 5.93 -20.53
C HIS A 44 -4.47 6.45 -21.43
N HIS A 45 -4.26 7.59 -22.10
CA HIS A 45 -5.23 8.23 -22.99
C HIS A 45 -6.64 8.36 -22.38
N LEU A 46 -6.70 8.66 -21.08
CA LEU A 46 -7.96 8.76 -20.35
C LEU A 46 -8.77 9.96 -20.89
N THR A 47 -10.04 9.73 -21.16
CA THR A 47 -10.98 10.75 -21.61
C THR A 47 -12.05 10.97 -20.57
N ILE A 48 -12.26 12.24 -20.22
CA ILE A 48 -13.31 12.69 -19.31
C ILE A 48 -14.47 13.19 -20.16
N LYS A 49 -15.64 12.54 -20.05
CA LYS A 49 -16.84 12.89 -20.83
C LYS A 49 -18.10 12.72 -20.01
N MET A 50 -19.18 13.34 -20.47
CA MET A 50 -20.52 12.98 -20.02
C MET A 50 -21.03 11.81 -20.85
N GLU A 51 -21.60 10.81 -20.20
CA GLU A 51 -22.27 9.69 -20.84
C GLU A 51 -23.68 9.58 -20.27
N ARG A 52 -24.66 9.29 -21.12
CA ARG A 52 -26.04 9.05 -20.70
C ARG A 52 -26.18 7.59 -20.30
N LEU A 53 -26.48 7.34 -19.03
CA LEU A 53 -26.74 6.02 -18.48
C LEU A 53 -28.25 5.90 -18.18
N GLY A 54 -29.02 5.41 -19.16
CA GLY A 54 -30.48 5.41 -19.09
C GLY A 54 -31.05 6.82 -19.19
N ASP A 55 -31.73 7.28 -18.15
CA ASP A 55 -32.30 8.64 -18.07
C ASP A 55 -31.40 9.64 -17.34
N TYR A 56 -30.25 9.19 -16.84
CA TYR A 56 -29.33 10.03 -16.09
C TYR A 56 -28.10 10.38 -16.94
N ASN A 57 -27.66 11.64 -16.86
CA ASN A 57 -26.35 12.04 -17.37
C ASN A 57 -25.33 11.84 -16.25
N VAL A 58 -24.23 11.15 -16.55
CA VAL A 58 -23.16 10.89 -15.60
C VAL A 58 -21.81 11.33 -16.16
N THR A 59 -20.92 11.78 -15.29
CA THR A 59 -19.53 12.10 -15.64
C THR A 59 -18.71 10.82 -15.60
N VAL A 60 -17.94 10.55 -16.66
CA VAL A 60 -17.24 9.28 -16.83
C VAL A 60 -15.79 9.50 -17.27
N ILE A 61 -14.88 8.71 -16.70
CA ILE A 61 -13.49 8.58 -17.12
C ILE A 61 -13.30 7.22 -17.82
N SER A 62 -12.87 7.25 -19.08
CA SER A 62 -12.68 6.06 -19.91
C SER A 62 -11.67 6.32 -21.04
N PRO A 63 -10.97 5.32 -21.60
CA PRO A 63 -10.95 3.91 -21.22
C PRO A 63 -10.02 3.63 -20.03
N ILE A 64 -10.40 2.77 -19.09
CA ILE A 64 -9.49 2.28 -18.05
C ILE A 64 -9.09 0.85 -18.39
N GLU A 65 -7.84 0.68 -18.79
CA GLU A 65 -7.30 -0.59 -19.31
C GLU A 65 -6.74 -1.49 -18.21
N SER A 66 -6.41 -0.94 -17.04
CA SER A 66 -5.77 -1.67 -15.95
C SER A 66 -6.42 -1.39 -14.61
N ILE A 67 -6.51 -2.44 -13.78
CA ILE A 67 -6.93 -2.36 -12.38
C ILE A 67 -6.05 -1.37 -11.59
N SER A 68 -4.76 -1.30 -11.90
CA SER A 68 -3.84 -0.36 -11.25
C SER A 68 -4.23 1.09 -11.53
N VAL A 69 -4.57 1.40 -12.78
CA VAL A 69 -5.04 2.75 -13.19
C VAL A 69 -6.35 3.07 -12.49
N ARG A 70 -7.30 2.12 -12.43
CA ARG A 70 -8.55 2.29 -11.69
C ARG A 70 -8.30 2.64 -10.23
N ASN A 71 -7.47 1.86 -9.55
CA ASN A 71 -7.22 2.04 -8.13
C ASN A 71 -6.53 3.39 -7.86
N THR A 72 -5.57 3.78 -8.70
CA THR A 72 -4.90 5.08 -8.58
C THR A 72 -5.88 6.24 -8.81
N LEU A 73 -6.71 6.17 -9.85
CA LEU A 73 -7.77 7.16 -10.08
C LEU A 73 -8.73 7.24 -8.91
N PHE A 74 -9.15 6.09 -8.38
CA PHE A 74 -10.04 6.03 -7.22
C PHE A 74 -9.41 6.71 -5.99
N ILE A 75 -8.15 6.43 -5.67
CA ILE A 75 -7.45 7.03 -4.53
C ILE A 75 -7.34 8.55 -4.67
N ILE A 76 -7.03 9.04 -5.87
CA ILE A 76 -6.82 10.48 -6.10
C ILE A 76 -8.16 11.24 -6.12
N LEU A 77 -9.23 10.62 -6.61
CA LEU A 77 -10.53 11.27 -6.80
C LEU A 77 -11.46 11.14 -5.59
N SER A 78 -11.34 10.10 -4.77
CA SER A 78 -12.20 9.87 -3.59
C SER A 78 -12.24 11.03 -2.58
N PRO A 79 -11.14 11.77 -2.32
CA PRO A 79 -11.19 12.92 -1.41
C PRO A 79 -12.00 14.11 -1.95
N VAL A 80 -12.25 14.16 -3.26
CA VAL A 80 -12.91 15.28 -3.95
C VAL A 80 -14.34 14.93 -4.35
N PHE A 81 -14.58 13.67 -4.68
CA PHE A 81 -15.89 13.17 -5.11
C PHE A 81 -16.32 12.01 -4.21
N GLU A 82 -17.44 12.18 -3.52
CA GLU A 82 -17.96 11.20 -2.55
C GLU A 82 -18.51 9.94 -3.23
N ASP A 83 -19.13 10.11 -4.40
CA ASP A 83 -19.77 9.03 -5.13
C ASP A 83 -18.95 8.65 -6.37
N ILE A 84 -18.11 7.62 -6.26
CA ILE A 84 -17.34 7.08 -7.38
C ILE A 84 -17.68 5.60 -7.58
N PHE A 85 -18.19 5.28 -8.76
CA PHE A 85 -18.54 3.91 -9.17
C PHE A 85 -17.65 3.46 -10.32
N TYR A 86 -17.52 2.15 -10.54
CA TYR A 86 -16.89 1.63 -11.74
C TYR A 86 -17.83 0.67 -12.46
N VAL A 87 -17.73 0.66 -13.78
CA VAL A 87 -18.49 -0.24 -14.65
C VAL A 87 -17.53 -0.95 -15.57
N GLU A 88 -17.57 -2.27 -15.55
CA GLU A 88 -16.85 -3.11 -16.52
C GLU A 88 -17.67 -3.16 -17.81
N GLN A 89 -17.11 -2.65 -18.90
CA GLN A 89 -17.71 -2.80 -20.22
C GLN A 89 -17.01 -3.94 -20.95
N ALA A 90 -17.68 -5.10 -21.02
CA ALA A 90 -17.32 -6.11 -22.00
C ALA A 90 -17.53 -5.54 -23.41
N LEU A 91 -16.46 -5.51 -24.20
CA LEU A 91 -16.47 -5.14 -25.62
C LEU A 91 -17.41 -6.08 -26.38
N LYS A 92 -18.69 -5.71 -26.52
CA LYS A 92 -19.57 -6.40 -27.46
C LYS A 92 -19.28 -5.86 -28.86
N VAL A 93 -18.61 -6.69 -29.66
CA VAL A 93 -18.56 -6.59 -31.13
C VAL A 93 -19.99 -6.43 -31.67
N PRO A 94 -20.26 -5.53 -32.64
CA PRO A 94 -21.62 -5.19 -33.04
C PRO A 94 -22.14 -6.26 -33.99
N HIS A 95 -22.88 -7.25 -33.50
CA HIS A 95 -23.77 -8.05 -34.35
C HIS A 95 -25.08 -8.33 -33.63
N GLY A 96 -26.16 -7.85 -34.24
CA GLY A 96 -27.50 -8.44 -34.12
C GLY A 96 -28.22 -8.25 -32.78
N ILE A 97 -29.15 -7.30 -32.77
CA ILE A 97 -30.48 -7.40 -32.14
C ILE A 97 -30.57 -8.44 -31.03
N SER A 98 -30.38 -8.02 -29.77
CA SER A 98 -30.99 -8.74 -28.67
C SER A 98 -31.27 -7.80 -27.52
N LYS A 99 -32.56 -7.49 -27.35
CA LYS A 99 -33.13 -6.99 -26.09
C LYS A 99 -32.88 -8.06 -25.03
N LYS A 100 -31.73 -8.00 -24.36
CA LYS A 100 -31.53 -8.61 -23.06
C LYS A 100 -31.10 -7.52 -22.13
N GLU A 101 -31.95 -7.23 -21.15
CA GLU A 101 -31.66 -6.47 -19.94
C GLU A 101 -30.21 -6.66 -19.56
N LYS A 102 -29.41 -5.62 -19.77
CA LYS A 102 -28.09 -5.53 -19.15
C LYS A 102 -28.40 -5.42 -17.67
N ASN A 103 -28.18 -6.51 -16.95
CA ASN A 103 -28.06 -6.49 -15.50
C ASN A 103 -26.89 -5.56 -15.18
N ILE A 104 -27.19 -4.27 -14.97
CA ILE A 104 -26.25 -3.29 -14.47
C ILE A 104 -26.06 -3.70 -13.01
N SER A 105 -25.00 -4.44 -12.72
CA SER A 105 -24.56 -4.65 -11.35
C SER A 105 -24.01 -3.32 -10.83
N VAL A 106 -24.93 -2.44 -10.42
CA VAL A 106 -24.61 -1.27 -9.61
C VAL A 106 -24.22 -1.81 -8.23
N LEU A 107 -22.98 -2.25 -8.11
CA LEU A 107 -22.37 -2.55 -6.82
C LEU A 107 -22.21 -1.20 -6.12
N LYS A 108 -23.24 -0.80 -5.37
CA LYS A 108 -23.17 0.27 -4.39
C LYS A 108 -22.19 -0.20 -3.32
N VAL A 109 -20.90 0.09 -3.52
CA VAL A 109 -19.86 -0.26 -2.56
C VAL A 109 -20.08 0.62 -1.34
N LYS A 110 -20.79 0.04 -0.38
CA LYS A 110 -21.02 0.59 0.95
C LYS A 110 -19.68 1.03 1.55
N HIS A 111 -19.63 2.27 2.01
CA HIS A 111 -18.44 3.04 2.36
C HIS A 111 -17.61 2.51 3.56
N GLU A 112 -17.87 1.32 4.11
CA GLU A 112 -17.45 1.04 5.50
C GLU A 112 -16.35 -0.02 5.73
N GLU A 113 -15.85 -0.77 4.75
CA GLU A 113 -14.96 -1.91 5.10
C GLU A 113 -13.54 -1.91 4.53
N LYS A 114 -13.19 -1.02 3.59
CA LYS A 114 -11.85 -1.06 2.97
C LYS A 114 -10.73 -0.34 3.74
N ILE A 115 -11.05 0.56 4.67
CA ILE A 115 -10.05 1.15 5.57
C ILE A 115 -9.51 0.08 6.55
N LEU A 116 -10.32 -0.94 6.87
CA LEU A 116 -9.88 -2.05 7.72
C LEU A 116 -8.76 -2.88 7.06
N TRP A 117 -8.85 -3.20 5.77
CA TRP A 117 -7.87 -4.08 5.12
C TRP A 117 -6.46 -3.46 5.04
N MET A 118 -6.38 -2.14 4.88
CA MET A 118 -5.09 -1.42 4.89
C MET A 118 -4.47 -1.39 6.29
N TYR A 119 -5.31 -1.29 7.34
CA TYR A 119 -4.85 -1.37 8.73
C TYR A 119 -4.40 -2.79 9.12
N TYR A 120 -5.14 -3.82 8.69
CA TYR A 120 -4.87 -5.21 9.06
C TYR A 120 -3.63 -5.78 8.36
N GLY A 121 -3.43 -5.50 7.06
CA GLY A 121 -2.30 -6.05 6.31
C GLY A 121 -0.96 -5.41 6.67
N ILE A 122 -0.94 -4.09 6.84
CA ILE A 122 0.27 -3.32 7.15
C ILE A 122 0.58 -3.40 8.65
N GLY A 123 -0.44 -3.30 9.52
CA GLY A 123 -0.25 -3.32 10.97
C GLY A 123 0.38 -4.60 11.50
N LEU A 124 0.02 -5.77 10.94
CA LEU A 124 0.55 -7.05 11.41
C LEU A 124 2.06 -7.19 11.19
N GLN A 125 2.58 -6.67 10.08
CA GLN A 125 4.01 -6.69 9.77
C GLN A 125 4.81 -5.80 10.72
N TRP A 126 4.29 -4.61 11.04
CA TRP A 126 4.91 -3.71 12.02
C TRP A 126 4.88 -4.28 13.44
N ILE A 127 3.80 -4.97 13.83
CA ILE A 127 3.72 -5.66 15.13
C ILE A 127 4.73 -6.81 15.21
N ALA A 128 4.89 -7.58 14.14
CA ALA A 128 5.91 -8.64 14.08
C ALA A 128 7.33 -8.08 14.21
N LEU A 129 7.63 -6.95 13.56
CA LEU A 129 8.91 -6.26 13.69
C LEU A 129 9.15 -5.71 15.11
N LEU A 130 8.11 -5.17 15.76
CA LEU A 130 8.20 -4.72 17.15
C LEU A 130 8.45 -5.88 18.11
N LEU A 131 7.79 -7.02 17.92
CA LEU A 131 8.04 -8.23 18.72
C LEU A 131 9.47 -8.76 18.51
N LEU A 132 9.94 -8.79 17.27
CA LEU A 132 11.31 -9.20 16.95
C LEU A 132 12.34 -8.26 17.60
N SER A 133 12.09 -6.95 17.55
CA SER A 133 12.91 -5.94 18.22
C SER A 133 12.93 -6.13 19.74
N GLY A 134 11.78 -6.40 20.36
CA GLY A 134 11.66 -6.68 21.79
C GLY A 134 12.45 -7.92 22.22
N ILE A 135 12.36 -9.02 21.46
CA ILE A 135 13.14 -10.24 21.71
C ILE A 135 14.65 -9.95 21.61
N GLY A 136 15.07 -9.17 20.61
CA GLY A 136 16.46 -8.74 20.44
C GLY A 136 16.98 -7.92 21.63
N LEU A 137 16.17 -7.01 22.16
CA LEU A 137 16.48 -6.22 23.36
C LEU A 137 16.65 -7.09 24.60
N ILE A 138 15.74 -8.04 24.83
CA ILE A 138 15.81 -8.96 25.98
C ILE A 138 17.07 -9.83 25.89
N LEU A 139 17.40 -10.34 24.70
CA LEU A 139 18.63 -11.10 24.47
C LEU A 139 19.87 -10.23 24.69
N SER A 140 19.85 -8.97 24.23
CA SER A 140 20.94 -8.01 24.42
C SER A 140 21.20 -7.70 25.90
N ILE A 141 20.14 -7.52 26.70
CA ILE A 141 20.29 -7.28 28.14
C ILE A 141 20.87 -8.52 28.83
N LYS A 142 20.40 -9.73 28.48
CA LYS A 142 20.94 -10.98 29.03
C LYS A 142 22.41 -11.20 28.67
N SER A 143 22.80 -10.90 27.43
CA SER A 143 24.21 -11.05 27.00
C SER A 143 25.11 -10.05 27.73
N ARG A 144 24.70 -8.79 27.87
CA ARG A 144 25.45 -7.78 28.64
C ARG A 144 25.67 -8.19 30.10
N LYS A 145 24.66 -8.77 30.76
CA LYS A 145 24.80 -9.28 32.14
C LYS A 145 25.81 -10.43 32.23
N ARG A 146 25.81 -11.36 31.26
CA ARG A 146 26.81 -12.44 31.21
C ARG A 146 28.22 -11.92 30.98
N ILE A 147 28.38 -10.93 30.10
CA ILE A 147 29.69 -10.31 29.84
C ILE A 147 30.20 -9.59 31.10
N ALA A 148 29.34 -8.89 31.83
CA ALA A 148 29.73 -8.23 33.08
C ALA A 148 30.25 -9.24 34.13
N LEU A 149 29.54 -10.37 34.31
CA LEU A 149 29.98 -11.44 35.22
C LEU A 149 31.30 -12.10 34.76
N LEU A 150 31.50 -12.26 33.45
CA LEU A 150 32.75 -12.78 32.91
C LEU A 150 33.93 -11.83 33.13
N ILE A 151 33.70 -10.52 33.01
CA ILE A 151 34.72 -9.50 33.28
C ILE A 151 35.10 -9.49 34.76
N GLU A 152 34.11 -9.58 35.66
CA GLU A 152 34.34 -9.65 37.10
C GLU A 152 35.15 -10.90 37.46
N SER A 153 34.75 -12.07 36.94
CA SER A 153 35.49 -13.32 37.15
C SER A 153 36.91 -13.30 36.56
N GLN A 154 37.13 -12.62 35.43
CA GLN A 154 38.48 -12.43 34.88
C GLN A 154 39.35 -11.53 35.76
N ASN A 155 38.79 -10.45 36.30
CA ASN A 155 39.51 -9.58 37.23
C ASN A 155 39.90 -10.33 38.51
N ASP A 156 39.01 -11.14 39.07
CA ASP A 156 39.29 -11.94 40.26
C ASP A 156 40.43 -12.93 40.00
N LEU A 157 40.38 -13.65 38.88
CA LEU A 157 41.44 -14.58 38.48
C LEU A 157 42.78 -13.88 38.24
N GLN A 158 42.78 -12.67 37.66
CA GLN A 158 44.00 -11.88 37.50
C GLN A 158 44.58 -11.43 38.84
N MET A 159 43.71 -11.05 39.79
CA MET A 159 44.14 -10.67 41.12
C MET A 159 44.74 -11.85 41.88
N GLU A 160 44.13 -13.04 41.78
CA GLU A 160 44.68 -14.27 42.35
C GLU A 160 46.01 -14.67 41.71
N GLN A 161 46.14 -14.57 40.38
CA GLN A 161 47.42 -14.82 39.68
C GLN A 161 48.52 -13.87 40.14
N HIS A 162 48.21 -12.58 40.24
CA HIS A 162 49.17 -11.59 40.70
C HIS A 162 49.58 -11.83 42.16
N LYS A 163 48.63 -12.27 43.01
CA LYS A 163 48.92 -12.65 44.40
C LYS A 163 49.82 -13.89 44.47
N MET A 164 49.52 -14.94 43.71
CA MET A 164 50.35 -16.13 43.62
C MET A 164 51.75 -15.81 43.09
N GLU A 165 51.88 -14.95 42.08
CA GLU A 165 53.18 -14.52 41.56
C GLU A 165 54.00 -13.79 42.63
N LYS A 166 53.35 -12.92 43.42
CA LYS A 166 53.99 -12.22 44.53
C LYS A 166 54.43 -13.19 45.64
N ASP A 167 53.58 -14.17 45.99
CA ASP A 167 53.89 -15.17 47.00
C ASP A 167 55.04 -16.09 46.54
N ILE A 168 55.07 -16.49 45.27
CA ILE A 168 56.18 -17.25 44.67
C ILE A 168 57.48 -16.43 44.70
N LYS A 169 57.43 -15.14 44.34
CA LYS A 169 58.60 -14.25 44.38
C LYS A 169 59.12 -14.05 45.81
N ALA A 170 58.22 -13.96 46.80
CA ALA A 170 58.62 -13.86 48.20
C ALA A 170 59.28 -15.15 48.69
N LEU A 171 58.70 -16.32 48.37
CA LEU A 171 59.26 -17.63 48.74
C LEU A 171 60.60 -17.93 48.03
N GLY A 172 60.78 -17.47 46.78
CA GLY A 172 62.03 -17.60 46.05
C GLY A 172 63.09 -16.56 46.44
N GLY A 173 62.67 -15.42 46.99
CA GLY A 173 63.55 -14.33 47.45
C GLY A 173 64.23 -14.60 48.79
N ASP A 174 63.60 -15.39 49.67
CA ASP A 174 64.19 -15.83 50.95
C ASP A 174 65.20 -16.99 50.79
N SER A 175 65.43 -17.46 49.55
CA SER A 175 66.36 -18.57 49.23
C SER A 175 67.62 -18.13 48.46
N ALA A 176 67.94 -16.82 48.46
CA ALA A 176 69.14 -16.25 47.83
C ALA A 176 70.10 -15.64 48.86
#